data_AF-A0A6B3HAK5-F1
#
_entry.id   AF-A0A6B3HAK5-F1
#
_cell.length_a   1.000
_cell.length_b   1.000
_cell.length_c   1.000
_cell.angle_alpha   90.00
_cell.angle_beta   90.00
_cell.angle_gamma   90.00
#
_symmetry.space_group_name_H-M   'P 1'
#
loop_
_entity.id
_entity.type
_entity.pdbx_description
1 polymer ?
#
loop_
_entity_poly.entity_id
_entity_poly.type
_entity_poly.pdbx_seq_one_letter_code
_entity_poly.pdbx_strand_id
1 'polypeptide(L)'
;LGGGEGITFDRIEQAIREENADIAPGDAYVTVVYAGPLTSTGRDPEATRKGLEELTGVYLHQQAVNKTVNRSVKLRVLTANTGQDMLRQLTAVRKI
;
A
#
# COMPACT_ATOMS: atom_id res chain seq x y z
N LEU A 1 18.12 7.28 6.09
CA LEU A 1 18.30 6.05 5.31
C LEU A 1 17.45 4.98 5.97
N GLY A 2 16.20 4.82 5.54
CA GLY A 2 15.16 4.09 6.27
C GLY A 2 14.61 2.88 5.52
N GLY A 3 15.46 2.12 4.83
CA GLY A 3 15.09 0.78 4.35
C GLY A 3 15.64 -0.22 5.36
N GLY A 4 14.84 -0.66 6.32
CA GLY A 4 15.24 -1.73 7.23
C GLY A 4 15.64 -2.97 6.43
N GLU A 5 16.78 -3.57 6.78
CA GLU A 5 17.30 -4.77 6.14
C GLU A 5 16.18 -5.85 6.10
N GLY A 6 15.73 -6.23 4.91
CA GLY A 6 14.68 -7.24 4.71
C GLY A 6 13.22 -6.73 4.61
N ILE A 7 12.99 -5.42 4.47
CA ILE A 7 11.67 -4.88 4.07
C ILE A 7 11.61 -4.76 2.54
N THR A 8 10.67 -5.48 1.93
CA THR A 8 10.43 -5.50 0.48
C THR A 8 8.95 -5.31 0.18
N PHE A 9 8.61 -4.90 -1.06
CA PHE A 9 7.21 -4.82 -1.49
C PHE A 9 6.49 -6.15 -1.30
N ASP A 10 7.07 -7.25 -1.80
CA ASP A 10 6.48 -8.58 -1.68
C ASP A 10 6.13 -8.95 -0.23
N ARG A 11 7.03 -8.62 0.72
CA ARG A 11 6.83 -8.91 2.14
C ARG A 11 5.70 -8.08 2.72
N ILE A 12 5.63 -6.79 2.41
CA ILE A 12 4.58 -5.91 2.91
C ILE A 12 3.23 -6.25 2.27
N GLU A 13 3.20 -6.55 0.97
CA GLU A 13 1.98 -7.00 0.29
C GLU A 13 1.48 -8.34 0.83
N GLN A 14 2.38 -9.26 1.17
CA GLN A 14 2.02 -10.51 1.82
C GLN A 14 1.42 -10.26 3.22
N ALA A 15 2.03 -9.40 4.02
CA ALA A 15 1.51 -9.04 5.33
C ALA A 15 0.12 -8.36 5.24
N ILE A 16 -0.10 -7.50 4.24
CA ILE A 16 -1.42 -6.91 3.94
C ILE A 16 -2.44 -7.99 3.57
N ARG A 17 -2.06 -8.98 2.75
CA ARG A 17 -2.95 -10.11 2.40
C ARG A 17 -3.35 -10.92 3.64
N GLU A 18 -2.42 -11.13 4.56
CA GLU A 18 -2.67 -11.82 5.83
C GLU A 18 -3.62 -11.01 6.72
N GLU A 19 -3.37 -9.71 6.91
CA GLU A 19 -4.27 -8.81 7.65
C GLU A 19 -5.68 -8.74 7.03
N ASN A 20 -5.80 -8.83 5.70
CA ASN A 20 -7.09 -8.90 5.02
C ASN A 20 -7.80 -10.24 5.22
N ALA A 21 -7.06 -11.35 5.25
CA ALA A 21 -7.59 -12.69 5.43
C ALA A 21 -8.13 -12.91 6.85
N ASP A 22 -7.59 -12.18 7.82
CA ASP A 22 -8.05 -12.17 9.22
C ASP A 22 -9.39 -11.45 9.43
N ILE A 23 -9.91 -10.72 8.42
CA ILE A 23 -11.23 -10.09 8.49
C ILE A 23 -12.30 -11.18 8.30
N ALA A 24 -13.08 -11.44 9.36
CA ALA A 24 -14.02 -12.55 9.37
C ALA A 24 -15.31 -12.23 8.57
N PRO A 25 -16.01 -13.25 8.04
CA PRO A 25 -17.36 -13.07 7.52
C PRO A 25 -18.28 -12.45 8.58
N GLY A 26 -18.83 -11.27 8.28
CA GLY A 26 -19.69 -10.51 9.19
C GLY A 26 -19.02 -9.31 9.85
N ASP A 27 -17.69 -9.19 9.77
CA ASP A 27 -16.99 -7.98 10.21
C ASP A 27 -17.36 -6.79 9.31
N ALA A 28 -17.63 -5.64 9.92
CA ALA A 28 -17.74 -4.40 9.18
C ALA A 28 -16.34 -3.95 8.74
N TYR A 29 -16.16 -3.57 7.48
CA TYR A 29 -14.88 -3.06 7.00
C TYR A 29 -15.04 -1.97 5.94
N VAL A 30 -14.02 -1.13 5.84
CA VAL A 30 -13.82 -0.22 4.72
C VAL A 30 -12.64 -0.71 3.89
N THR A 31 -12.74 -0.54 2.57
CA THR A 31 -11.65 -0.90 1.66
C THR A 31 -10.93 0.36 1.18
N VAL A 32 -9.62 0.39 1.33
CA VAL A 32 -8.75 1.42 0.76
C VAL A 32 -7.86 0.77 -0.30
N VAL A 33 -7.75 1.43 -1.46
CA VAL A 33 -6.80 1.03 -2.49
C VAL A 33 -5.58 1.93 -2.36
N TYR A 34 -4.42 1.34 -2.05
CA TYR A 34 -3.14 2.01 -2.17
C TYR A 34 -2.63 1.90 -3.60
N ALA A 35 -2.54 3.04 -4.27
CA ALA A 35 -2.07 3.16 -5.65
C ALA A 35 -0.74 3.90 -5.67
N GLY A 36 0.35 3.17 -5.90
CA GLY A 36 1.71 3.73 -5.84
C GLY A 36 2.67 3.11 -6.84
N PRO A 37 3.90 3.65 -6.93
CA PRO A 37 4.96 3.12 -7.80
C PRO A 37 5.57 1.86 -7.17
N LEU A 38 4.85 0.74 -7.22
CA LEU A 38 5.24 -0.54 -6.62
C LEU A 38 6.33 -1.28 -7.42
N THR A 39 6.58 -0.87 -8.66
CA THR A 39 7.71 -1.36 -9.48
C THR A 39 8.59 -0.22 -9.96
N SER A 40 9.90 -0.47 -10.01
CA SER A 40 10.86 0.41 -10.68
C SER A 40 11.18 -0.17 -12.05
N THR A 41 11.11 0.65 -13.10
CA THR A 41 11.70 0.31 -14.41
C THR A 41 13.17 0.77 -14.50
N GLY A 42 13.87 0.86 -13.35
CA GLY A 42 15.24 1.38 -13.28
C GLY A 42 15.40 2.88 -13.55
N ARG A 43 14.34 3.59 -13.95
CA ARG A 43 14.40 5.04 -14.27
C ARG A 43 14.30 5.97 -13.05
N ASP A 44 13.74 5.50 -11.93
CA ASP A 44 13.55 6.32 -10.73
C ASP A 44 13.53 5.46 -9.44
N PRO A 45 14.73 5.11 -8.91
CA PRO A 45 14.86 4.32 -7.68
C PRO A 45 14.28 5.02 -6.43
N GLU A 46 14.26 6.35 -6.42
CA GLU A 46 13.81 7.14 -5.27
C GLU A 46 12.29 7.10 -5.14
N ALA A 47 11.55 7.18 -6.27
CA ALA A 47 10.10 6.98 -6.26
C ALA A 47 9.71 5.60 -5.73
N THR A 48 10.45 4.55 -6.10
CA THR A 48 10.21 3.18 -5.61
C THR A 48 10.52 3.06 -4.11
N ARG A 49 11.63 3.64 -3.64
CA ARG A 49 11.94 3.69 -2.19
C ARG A 49 10.82 4.37 -1.40
N LYS A 50 10.36 5.53 -1.88
CA LYS A 50 9.26 6.26 -1.25
C LYS A 50 7.96 5.45 -1.26
N GLY A 51 7.65 4.79 -2.36
CA GLY A 51 6.48 3.92 -2.47
C GLY A 51 6.50 2.76 -1.46
N LEU A 52 7.68 2.22 -1.14
CA LEU A 52 7.85 1.19 -0.12
C LEU A 52 7.64 1.74 1.29
N GLU A 53 8.16 2.94 1.57
CA GLU A 53 7.96 3.62 2.86
C GLU A 53 6.48 3.93 3.10
N GLU A 54 5.80 4.47 2.08
CA GLU A 54 4.37 4.77 2.13
C GLU A 54 3.52 3.51 2.34
N LEU A 55 3.77 2.45 1.57
CA LEU A 55 3.05 1.17 1.71
C LEU A 55 3.28 0.53 3.09
N THR A 56 4.51 0.62 3.61
CA THR A 56 4.84 0.16 4.96
C THR A 56 4.02 0.91 6.00
N GLY A 57 3.88 2.23 5.88
CA GLY A 57 3.02 3.04 6.74
C GLY A 57 1.55 2.62 6.68
N VAL A 58 1.04 2.32 5.48
CA VAL A 58 -0.33 1.81 5.28
C VAL A 58 -0.54 0.48 6.01
N TYR A 59 0.39 -0.46 5.86
CA TYR A 59 0.33 -1.75 6.56
C TYR A 59 0.34 -1.57 8.09
N LEU A 60 1.25 -0.74 8.62
CA LEU A 60 1.31 -0.49 10.07
C LEU A 60 0.00 0.12 10.60
N HIS A 61 -0.63 1.02 9.83
CA HIS A 61 -1.91 1.59 10.20
C HIS A 61 -3.04 0.55 10.16
N GLN A 62 -3.07 -0.31 9.13
CA GLN A 62 -4.01 -1.43 9.03
C GLN A 62 -3.92 -2.35 10.25
N GLN A 63 -2.71 -2.82 10.57
CA GLN A 63 -2.47 -3.68 11.72
C GLN A 63 -2.90 -3.00 13.03
N ALA A 64 -2.58 -1.72 13.19
CA ALA A 64 -2.98 -0.95 14.38
C ALA A 64 -4.51 -0.87 14.52
N VAL A 65 -5.23 -0.57 13.43
CA VAL A 65 -6.71 -0.49 13.43
C VAL A 65 -7.32 -1.86 13.70
N ASN A 66 -6.83 -2.91 13.04
CA ASN A 66 -7.46 -4.23 13.05
C ASN A 66 -7.18 -5.01 14.33
N LYS A 67 -5.95 -4.93 14.86
CA LYS A 67 -5.45 -5.80 15.94
C LYS A 67 -5.08 -5.05 17.21
N THR A 68 -4.34 -3.95 17.12
CA THR A 68 -3.83 -3.25 18.32
C THR A 68 -4.91 -2.45 19.03
N VAL A 69 -5.58 -1.56 18.30
CA VAL A 69 -6.71 -0.77 18.80
C VAL A 69 -8.01 -1.57 18.68
N ASN A 70 -8.02 -2.60 17.82
CA ASN A 70 -9.13 -3.52 17.59
C ASN A 70 -10.47 -2.80 17.38
N ARG A 71 -10.50 -1.89 16.40
CA ARG A 71 -11.72 -1.14 16.05
C ARG A 71 -12.81 -2.10 15.56
N SER A 72 -14.07 -1.70 15.76
CA SER A 72 -15.25 -2.44 15.29
C SER A 72 -15.41 -2.44 13.78
N VAL A 73 -14.90 -1.42 13.09
CA VAL A 73 -14.77 -1.37 11.63
C VAL A 73 -13.32 -1.64 11.27
N LYS A 74 -13.07 -2.70 10.50
CA LYS A 74 -11.75 -3.11 10.03
C LYS A 74 -11.31 -2.32 8.80
N LEU A 75 -10.00 -2.23 8.61
CA LEU A 75 -9.40 -1.70 7.40
C LEU A 75 -8.95 -2.86 6.51
N ARG A 76 -9.55 -2.94 5.32
CA ARG A 76 -9.08 -3.81 4.23
C ARG A 76 -8.25 -2.97 3.26
N VAL A 77 -7.05 -3.42 2.95
CA VAL A 77 -6.14 -2.71 2.03
C VAL A 77 -5.93 -3.54 0.77
N LEU A 78 -6.15 -2.94 -0.39
CA LEU A 78 -5.78 -3.51 -1.67
C LEU A 78 -4.62 -2.70 -2.27
N THR A 79 -3.63 -3.38 -2.85
CA THR A 79 -2.55 -2.70 -3.56
C THR A 79 -2.84 -2.67 -5.06
N ALA A 80 -2.52 -1.55 -5.69
CA ALA A 80 -2.57 -1.38 -7.13
C ALA A 80 -1.25 -0.77 -7.59
N ASN A 81 -0.52 -1.52 -8.42
CA ASN A 81 0.68 -0.97 -9.04
C ASN A 81 0.25 -0.06 -10.20
N THR A 82 0.51 1.23 -10.07
CA THR A 82 0.13 2.21 -11.09
C THR A 82 1.28 2.55 -12.04
N GLY A 83 2.48 2.00 -11.80
CA GLY A 83 3.68 2.36 -12.55
C GLY A 83 3.96 3.87 -12.52
N GLN A 84 4.98 4.33 -13.27
CA GLN A 84 5.21 5.77 -13.42
C GLN A 84 4.23 6.45 -14.39
N ASP A 85 3.53 5.69 -15.24
CA ASP A 85 2.77 6.26 -16.36
C ASP A 85 1.40 6.83 -15.97
N MET A 86 0.81 6.41 -14.83
CA MET A 86 -0.48 6.96 -14.39
C MET A 86 -0.38 8.43 -13.93
N LEU A 87 0.73 8.82 -13.29
CA LEU A 87 1.01 10.22 -12.94
C LEU A 87 1.21 11.11 -14.18
N ARG A 88 1.78 10.55 -15.25
CA ARG A 88 1.92 11.26 -16.53
C ARG A 88 0.59 11.44 -17.26
N GLN A 89 -0.32 10.47 -17.17
CA GLN A 89 -1.65 10.60 -17.77
C GLN A 89 -2.46 11.77 -17.18
N LEU A 90 -2.42 11.99 -15.86
CA LEU A 90 -3.08 13.16 -15.26
C LEU A 90 -2.48 14.50 -15.73
N THR A 91 -1.19 14.54 -16.03
CA THR A 91 -0.53 15.74 -16.55
C THR A 91 -0.92 16.01 -18.01
N ALA A 92 -1.13 14.95 -18.81
CA ALA A 92 -1.63 15.08 -20.19
C ALA A 92 -3.07 15.58 -20.24
N VAL A 93 -3.93 15.15 -19.30
CA VAL A 93 -5.34 15.58 -19.22
C VAL A 93 -5.49 17.07 -18.86
N ARG A 94 -4.47 17.69 -18.24
CA ARG A 94 -4.45 19.14 -17.93
C ARG A 94 -3.96 20.03 -19.08
N LYS A 95 -3.62 19.48 -20.25
CA LYS A 95 -3.08 20.21 -21.41
C LYS A 95 -3.96 20.13 -22.68
N ILE A 96 -5.26 19.89 -22.52
CA ILE A 96 -6.25 19.93 -23.61
C ILE A 96 -7.28 21.00 -23.31
#